data_AF-A0A7J4TH49-F1
#
_entry.id   AF-A0A7J4TH49-F1
#
_cell.length_a   1.000
_cell.length_b   1.000
_cell.length_c   1.000
_cell.angle_alpha   90.00
_cell.angle_beta   90.00
_cell.angle_gamma   90.00
#
_symmetry.space_group_name_H-M   'P 1'
#
loop_
_entity.id
_entity.type
_entity.pdbx_description
1 polymer ?
#
loop_
_entity_poly.entity_id
_entity_poly.type
_entity_poly.pdbx_seq_one_letter_code
_entity_poly.pdbx_strand_id
1 'polypeptide(L)'
;MGYLICGKCKSYYELQPGESSKDFSSDCDCGGKIRYIKNLDIVDPRWKQITIRKKSTKGEILKNKMESVLSLQNLKSRLSDFWNKCLYRFQNSQNWDNNNYYDVGTNPINSIKNELNFGNIRWTLVIPVIVAITLILAFAPSILTLITFILLIALGYTFNNQIIGTKNAIIAGAISFLLGSLFSGSFLLIIPFTLLGAVNGAVCGWIGGYLKRKRNQ
;
A
#
# COMPACT_ATOMS: atom_id res chain seq x y z
N MET A 1 6.76 -10.84 39.22
CA MET A 1 7.47 -11.82 38.36
C MET A 1 6.54 -13.03 38.18
N GLY A 2 6.73 -13.83 37.14
CA GLY A 2 5.92 -15.02 36.91
C GLY A 2 6.69 -16.06 36.08
N TYR A 3 6.27 -17.32 36.16
CA TYR A 3 6.99 -18.45 35.60
C TYR A 3 6.11 -19.22 34.61
N LEU A 4 6.75 -19.75 33.57
CA LEU A 4 6.18 -20.69 32.62
C LEU A 4 6.73 -22.09 32.93
N ILE A 5 5.86 -23.06 33.16
CA ILE A 5 6.25 -24.43 33.50
C ILE A 5 5.71 -25.46 32.53
N CYS A 6 6.50 -26.49 32.25
CA CYS A 6 6.04 -27.71 31.60
C CYS A 6 6.08 -28.87 32.59
N GLY A 7 4.91 -29.41 32.94
CA GLY A 7 4.80 -30.53 33.87
C GLY A 7 5.38 -31.85 33.34
N LYS A 8 5.51 -32.00 32.01
CA LYS A 8 5.95 -33.25 31.37
C LYS A 8 7.47 -33.44 31.45
N CYS A 9 8.25 -32.41 31.12
CA CYS A 9 9.71 -32.45 31.20
C CYS A 9 10.27 -31.81 32.48
N LYS A 10 9.39 -31.37 33.40
CA LYS A 10 9.76 -30.65 34.63
C LYS A 10 10.70 -29.49 34.35
N SER A 11 10.35 -28.67 33.37
CA SER A 11 11.13 -27.49 33.01
C SER A 11 10.39 -26.21 33.34
N TYR A 12 11.14 -25.17 33.69
CA TYR A 12 10.59 -23.85 33.98
C TYR A 12 11.35 -22.74 33.24
N TYR A 13 10.67 -21.63 33.00
CA TYR A 13 11.23 -20.39 32.48
C TYR A 13 10.70 -19.23 33.30
N GLU A 14 11.59 -18.36 33.75
CA GLU A 14 11.24 -17.13 34.46
C GLU A 14 11.06 -15.99 33.46
N LEU A 15 9.89 -15.34 33.51
CA LEU A 15 9.62 -14.19 32.65
C LEU A 15 10.45 -13.00 33.08
N GLN A 16 11.14 -12.39 32.12
CA GLN A 16 11.89 -11.15 32.35
C GLN A 16 10.94 -9.97 32.56
N PRO A 17 11.39 -8.88 33.22
CA PRO A 17 10.59 -7.67 33.39
C PRO A 17 10.10 -7.14 32.04
N GLY A 18 8.78 -7.06 31.86
CA GLY A 18 8.14 -6.60 30.62
C GLY A 18 7.72 -7.70 29.65
N GLU A 19 8.04 -8.98 29.91
CA GLU A 19 7.57 -10.10 29.09
C GLU A 19 6.20 -10.62 29.55
N SER A 20 5.34 -10.96 28.59
CA SER A 20 4.01 -11.53 28.86
C SER A 20 4.00 -13.03 28.58
N SER A 21 3.29 -13.81 29.41
CA SER A 21 3.09 -15.25 29.18
C SER A 21 2.42 -15.56 27.84
N LYS A 22 1.76 -14.57 27.22
CA LYS A 22 1.07 -14.68 25.92
C LYS A 22 2.03 -14.64 24.73
N ASP A 23 3.27 -14.18 24.93
CA ASP A 23 4.28 -14.05 23.86
C ASP A 23 5.00 -15.38 23.57
N PHE A 24 4.70 -16.42 24.36
CA PHE A 24 5.33 -17.73 24.27
C PHE A 24 4.41 -18.77 23.65
N SER A 25 4.99 -19.83 23.08
CA SER A 25 4.25 -20.97 22.57
C SER A 25 3.44 -21.64 23.69
N SER A 26 2.25 -22.15 23.36
CA SER A 26 1.45 -22.99 24.27
C SER A 26 2.08 -24.37 24.50
N ASP A 27 2.98 -24.76 23.61
CA ASP A 27 3.55 -26.10 23.53
C ASP A 27 5.05 -26.04 23.76
N CYS A 28 5.54 -26.92 24.64
CA CYS A 28 6.94 -27.16 24.91
C CYS A 28 7.51 -28.12 23.86
N ASP A 29 8.82 -28.05 23.61
CA ASP A 29 9.51 -28.92 22.64
C ASP A 29 9.39 -30.43 22.95
N CYS A 30 9.06 -30.80 24.19
CA CYS A 30 8.76 -32.19 24.59
C CYS A 30 7.33 -32.65 24.24
N GLY A 31 6.54 -31.80 23.59
CA GLY A 31 5.11 -32.00 23.29
C GLY A 31 4.20 -31.86 24.51
N GLY A 32 4.67 -31.22 25.59
CA GLY A 32 3.88 -30.92 26.79
C GLY A 32 3.31 -29.51 26.75
N LYS A 33 2.16 -29.28 27.41
CA LYS A 33 1.56 -27.93 27.51
C LYS A 33 2.27 -27.07 28.55
N ILE A 34 2.53 -25.81 28.21
CA ILE A 34 3.13 -24.82 29.09
C ILE A 34 2.03 -24.12 29.89
N ARG A 35 2.24 -23.94 31.19
CA ARG A 35 1.31 -23.25 32.11
C ARG A 35 2.00 -22.07 32.77
N TYR A 36 1.28 -20.97 32.92
CA TYR A 36 1.74 -19.81 33.68
C TYR A 36 1.41 -19.95 35.15
N ILE A 37 2.35 -19.62 36.02
CA ILE A 37 2.18 -19.53 37.46
C ILE A 37 2.85 -18.26 38.00
N LYS A 38 2.32 -17.69 39.09
CA LYS A 38 2.87 -16.45 39.67
C LYS A 38 4.11 -16.70 40.52
N ASN A 39 4.08 -17.75 41.34
CA ASN A 39 5.18 -18.14 42.21
C ASN A 39 5.51 -19.61 41.95
N LEU A 40 6.79 -19.93 41.81
CA LEU A 40 7.29 -21.29 41.69
C LEU A 40 7.88 -21.68 43.05
N ASP A 41 7.10 -22.34 43.89
CA ASP A 41 7.63 -22.96 45.11
C ASP A 41 8.37 -24.24 44.68
N ILE A 42 9.68 -24.14 44.46
CA ILE A 42 10.51 -25.27 43.99
C ILE A 42 10.68 -26.25 45.15
N VAL A 43 9.79 -27.24 45.23
CA VAL A 43 9.87 -28.34 46.22
C VAL A 43 10.58 -29.58 45.64
N ASP A 44 10.68 -29.71 44.31
CA ASP A 44 11.32 -30.86 43.63
C ASP A 44 12.66 -30.46 42.98
N PRO A 45 13.82 -31.04 43.35
CA PRO A 45 15.12 -30.69 42.76
C PRO A 45 15.26 -31.08 41.27
N ARG A 46 14.26 -31.76 40.69
CA ARG A 46 14.27 -32.18 39.29
C ARG A 46 13.87 -31.09 38.29
N TRP A 47 13.48 -29.90 38.77
CA TRP A 47 13.11 -28.79 37.90
C TRP A 47 14.34 -28.18 37.22
N LYS A 48 14.31 -28.04 35.90
CA LYS A 48 15.40 -27.44 35.11
C LYS A 48 14.95 -26.15 34.41
N GLN A 49 15.77 -25.11 34.50
CA GLN A 49 15.52 -23.88 33.74
C GLN A 49 15.80 -24.13 32.25
N ILE A 50 14.88 -23.76 31.37
CA ILE A 50 15.05 -23.88 29.92
C ILE A 50 14.62 -22.60 29.23
N THR A 51 15.13 -22.36 28.02
CA THR A 51 14.61 -21.31 27.14
C THR A 51 13.37 -21.82 26.42
N ILE A 52 12.21 -21.20 26.62
CA ILE A 52 10.98 -21.51 25.87
C ILE A 52 10.96 -20.68 24.60
N ARG A 53 10.66 -21.31 23.47
CA ARG A 53 10.53 -20.62 22.18
C ARG A 53 9.43 -19.57 22.23
N LYS A 54 9.80 -18.31 21.98
CA LYS A 54 8.85 -17.21 21.75
C LYS A 54 8.01 -17.50 20.51
N LYS A 55 6.72 -17.18 20.58
CA LYS A 55 5.83 -17.27 19.43
C LYS A 55 6.29 -16.24 18.41
N SER A 56 6.55 -16.65 17.17
CA SER A 56 6.86 -15.68 16.12
C SER A 56 5.67 -14.75 15.95
N THR A 57 5.90 -13.47 16.18
CA THR A 57 4.83 -12.48 16.07
C THR A 57 4.46 -12.35 14.59
N LYS A 58 3.18 -12.14 14.25
CA LYS A 58 2.77 -11.85 12.85
C LYS A 58 3.62 -10.74 12.21
N GLY A 59 4.09 -9.79 13.02
CA GLY A 59 5.01 -8.72 12.61
C GLY A 59 6.42 -9.18 12.24
N GLU A 60 6.90 -10.30 12.77
CA GLU A 60 8.24 -10.85 12.47
C GLU A 60 8.21 -11.66 11.16
N ILE A 61 7.09 -12.36 10.90
CA ILE A 61 6.80 -12.95 9.59
C ILE A 61 6.64 -11.85 8.53
N LEU A 62 6.00 -10.72 8.89
CA LEU A 62 5.87 -9.56 8.00
C LEU A 62 7.23 -8.90 7.74
N LYS A 63 8.07 -8.75 8.77
CA LYS A 63 9.42 -8.19 8.67
C LYS A 63 10.31 -9.05 7.79
N ASN A 64 10.34 -10.36 8.01
CA ASN A 64 11.14 -11.29 7.19
C ASN A 64 10.66 -11.34 5.73
N LYS A 65 9.34 -11.20 5.51
CA LYS A 65 8.77 -11.11 4.16
C LYS A 65 9.09 -9.76 3.50
N MET A 66 9.06 -8.65 4.25
CA MET A 66 9.52 -7.34 3.78
C MET A 66 11.01 -7.33 3.49
N GLU A 67 11.85 -7.97 4.31
CA GLU A 67 13.31 -8.05 4.12
C GLU A 67 13.68 -8.89 2.89
N SER A 68 12.96 -10.00 2.64
CA SER A 68 13.11 -10.79 1.41
C SER A 68 12.67 -10.05 0.13
N VAL A 69 11.81 -9.03 0.27
CA VAL A 69 11.35 -8.18 -0.84
C VAL A 69 12.24 -6.94 -1.01
N LEU A 70 12.86 -6.46 0.08
CA LEU A 70 13.74 -5.28 0.13
C LEU A 70 15.23 -5.59 -0.10
N SER A 71 15.66 -6.85 -0.12
CA SER A 71 17.04 -7.25 -0.45
C SER A 71 17.42 -6.99 -1.92
N LEU A 72 16.61 -6.26 -2.67
CA LEU A 72 16.77 -6.02 -4.07
C LEU A 72 17.43 -4.64 -4.31
N GLN A 73 18.76 -4.58 -4.08
CA GLN A 73 19.60 -3.56 -4.74
C GLN A 73 19.33 -3.53 -6.27
N ASN A 74 18.92 -4.69 -6.82
CA ASN A 74 18.50 -4.87 -8.20
C ASN A 74 17.10 -4.28 -8.53
N LEU A 75 16.19 -4.08 -7.57
CA LEU A 75 14.92 -3.38 -7.81
C LEU A 75 15.18 -1.88 -7.87
N LYS A 76 16.06 -1.36 -7.02
CA LYS A 76 16.39 0.07 -6.98
C LYS A 76 17.01 0.52 -8.30
N SER A 77 17.95 -0.24 -8.86
CA SER A 77 18.55 0.06 -10.16
C SER A 77 17.56 -0.11 -11.32
N ARG A 78 16.72 -1.15 -11.32
CA ARG A 78 15.71 -1.37 -12.37
C ARG A 78 14.57 -0.34 -12.31
N LEU A 79 14.14 0.05 -11.12
CA LEU A 79 13.16 1.12 -10.93
C LEU A 79 13.78 2.47 -11.28
N SER A 80 15.04 2.76 -10.93
CA SER A 80 15.66 4.04 -11.31
C SER A 80 15.88 4.13 -12.81
N ASP A 81 16.29 3.04 -13.48
CA ASP A 81 16.47 3.03 -14.93
C ASP A 81 15.13 3.12 -15.66
N PHE A 82 14.11 2.40 -15.19
CA PHE A 82 12.73 2.55 -15.67
C PHE A 82 12.20 3.97 -15.45
N TRP A 83 12.43 4.54 -14.26
CA TRP A 83 12.03 5.90 -13.91
C TRP A 83 12.70 6.93 -14.81
N ASN A 84 14.01 6.83 -15.02
CA ASN A 84 14.76 7.74 -15.87
C ASN A 84 14.32 7.63 -17.34
N LYS A 85 14.06 6.42 -17.83
CA LYS A 85 13.50 6.21 -19.19
C LYS A 85 12.08 6.74 -19.33
N CYS A 86 11.24 6.57 -18.30
CA CYS A 86 9.88 7.13 -18.27
C CYS A 86 9.91 8.66 -18.19
N LEU A 87 10.71 9.24 -17.29
CA LEU A 87 10.86 10.69 -17.15
C LEU A 87 11.40 11.33 -18.42
N TYR A 88 12.39 10.72 -19.05
CA TYR A 88 12.95 11.21 -20.30
C TYR A 88 11.91 11.20 -21.44
N ARG A 89 11.14 10.11 -21.60
CA ARG A 89 10.04 10.07 -22.59
C ARG A 89 8.93 11.07 -22.28
N PHE A 90 8.63 11.30 -21.00
CA PHE A 90 7.60 12.26 -20.60
C PHE A 90 8.04 13.72 -20.78
N GLN A 91 9.30 14.04 -20.48
CA GLN A 91 9.87 15.37 -20.75
C GLN A 91 9.88 15.67 -22.26
N ASN A 92 10.19 14.66 -23.10
CA ASN A 92 10.13 14.82 -24.55
C ASN A 92 8.69 14.84 -25.11
N SER A 93 7.70 14.43 -24.33
CA SER A 93 6.27 14.50 -24.68
C SER A 93 5.65 15.88 -24.44
N GLN A 94 6.38 16.84 -23.85
CA GLN A 94 5.93 18.24 -23.75
C GLN A 94 5.87 18.96 -25.11
N ASN A 95 6.28 18.29 -26.20
CA ASN A 95 6.21 18.82 -27.56
C ASN A 95 5.13 18.10 -28.41
N TRP A 96 3.95 17.89 -27.82
CA TRP A 96 2.76 17.41 -28.54
C TRP A 96 1.78 18.56 -28.78
N ASP A 97 2.30 19.69 -29.28
CA ASP A 97 1.46 20.66 -29.95
C ASP A 97 1.51 20.44 -31.47
N ASN A 98 0.32 20.42 -32.04
CA ASN A 98 -0.03 20.45 -33.46
C ASN A 98 0.25 19.18 -34.28
N ASN A 99 -0.77 18.31 -34.31
CA ASN A 99 -1.32 17.92 -35.61
C ASN A 99 -2.85 17.79 -35.49
N ASN A 100 -3.54 18.82 -35.97
CA ASN A 100 -4.98 18.80 -36.19
C ASN A 100 -5.29 17.82 -37.32
N TYR A 101 -5.80 16.64 -36.96
CA TYR A 101 -6.54 15.79 -37.90
C TYR A 101 -8.03 15.98 -37.60
N TYR A 102 -8.71 16.74 -38.47
CA TYR A 102 -10.17 16.81 -38.48
C TYR A 102 -10.70 15.50 -39.04
N ASP A 103 -11.29 14.66 -38.18
CA ASP A 103 -12.10 13.53 -38.63
C ASP A 103 -13.56 13.75 -38.23
N VAL A 104 -14.42 13.58 -39.23
CA VAL A 104 -15.84 13.89 -39.24
C VAL A 104 -16.58 12.72 -38.61
N GLY A 105 -17.12 12.92 -37.40
CA GLY A 105 -17.99 11.92 -36.77
C GLY A 105 -18.52 12.39 -35.43
N THR A 106 -19.82 12.66 -35.36
CA THR A 106 -20.56 12.96 -34.12
C THR A 106 -20.61 11.72 -33.22
N ASN A 107 -19.52 11.48 -32.49
CA ASN A 107 -19.43 10.45 -31.47
C ASN A 107 -19.36 11.07 -30.06
N PRO A 108 -20.00 10.47 -29.03
CA PRO A 108 -20.02 10.97 -27.65
C PRO A 108 -18.61 11.14 -27.03
N ILE A 109 -17.61 10.47 -27.61
CA ILE A 109 -16.20 10.59 -27.26
C ILE A 109 -15.66 12.01 -27.54
N ASN A 110 -16.15 12.72 -28.56
CA ASN A 110 -15.70 14.07 -28.89
C ASN A 110 -16.22 15.12 -27.90
N SER A 111 -17.42 14.92 -27.35
CA SER A 111 -17.92 15.74 -26.25
C SER A 111 -17.05 15.57 -25.00
N ILE A 112 -16.71 14.32 -24.68
CA ILE A 112 -15.82 14.00 -23.54
C ILE A 112 -14.40 14.53 -23.78
N LYS A 113 -13.88 14.45 -25.01
CA LYS A 113 -12.53 14.92 -25.38
C LYS A 113 -12.39 16.44 -25.29
N ASN A 114 -13.42 17.18 -25.73
CA ASN A 114 -13.42 18.64 -25.62
C ASN A 114 -13.60 19.13 -24.17
N GLU A 115 -14.29 18.35 -23.34
CA GLU A 115 -14.50 18.66 -21.93
C GLU A 115 -13.30 18.24 -21.04
N LEU A 116 -12.60 17.16 -21.41
CA LEU A 116 -11.33 16.71 -20.84
C LEU A 116 -10.14 17.41 -21.51
N ASN A 117 -10.17 18.73 -21.64
CA ASN A 117 -9.02 19.48 -22.13
C ASN A 117 -7.81 19.28 -21.18
N PHE A 118 -6.87 18.44 -21.59
CA PHE A 118 -5.74 17.94 -20.81
C PHE A 118 -4.57 18.95 -20.72
N GLY A 119 -4.68 20.11 -21.35
CA GLY A 119 -3.63 21.15 -21.34
C GLY A 119 -3.31 21.71 -19.94
N ASN A 120 -4.22 21.57 -18.97
CA ASN A 120 -4.05 22.09 -17.60
C ASN A 120 -3.65 21.02 -16.56
N ILE A 121 -3.23 19.82 -16.99
CA ILE A 121 -2.75 18.79 -16.06
C ILE A 121 -1.35 19.16 -15.56
N ARG A 122 -1.21 19.27 -14.24
CA ARG A 122 0.11 19.39 -13.61
C ARG A 122 0.73 18.00 -13.45
N TRP A 123 1.30 17.47 -14.53
CA TRP A 123 1.91 16.14 -14.58
C TRP A 123 2.99 15.92 -13.50
N THR A 124 3.70 16.98 -13.11
CA THR A 124 4.68 16.96 -12.01
C THR A 124 4.08 16.46 -10.69
N LEU A 125 2.80 16.73 -10.42
CA LEU A 125 2.09 16.26 -9.22
C LEU A 125 1.34 14.95 -9.46
N VAL A 126 0.84 14.74 -10.67
CA VAL A 126 0.02 13.57 -11.02
C VAL A 126 0.87 12.30 -11.14
N ILE A 127 2.05 12.36 -11.75
CA ILE A 127 2.92 11.19 -12.00
C ILE A 127 3.35 10.50 -10.70
N PRO A 128 3.86 11.21 -9.66
CA PRO A 128 4.25 10.56 -8.40
C PRO A 128 3.07 9.86 -7.71
N VAL A 129 1.89 10.47 -7.76
CA VAL A 129 0.66 9.89 -7.20
C VAL A 129 0.24 8.64 -7.95
N ILE A 130 0.30 8.67 -9.29
CA ILE A 130 0.01 7.49 -10.12
C ILE A 130 0.89 6.32 -9.72
N VAL A 131 2.19 6.58 -9.57
CA VAL A 131 3.18 5.54 -9.31
C VAL A 131 3.01 4.98 -7.90
N ALA A 132 2.74 5.83 -6.91
CA ALA A 132 2.43 5.40 -5.55
C ALA A 132 1.18 4.51 -5.51
N ILE A 133 0.07 4.93 -6.15
CA ILE A 133 -1.17 4.16 -6.18
C ILE A 133 -0.96 2.84 -6.94
N THR A 134 -0.27 2.86 -8.07
CA THR A 134 0.03 1.66 -8.87
C THR A 134 0.82 0.65 -8.04
N LEU A 135 1.84 1.09 -7.31
CA LEU A 135 2.66 0.23 -6.45
C LEU A 135 1.82 -0.36 -5.30
N ILE A 136 0.96 0.45 -4.69
CA ILE A 136 0.03 -0.01 -3.65
C ILE A 136 -0.90 -1.10 -4.19
N LEU A 137 -1.50 -0.89 -5.36
CA LEU A 137 -2.42 -1.85 -5.98
C LEU A 137 -1.71 -3.13 -6.41
N ALA A 138 -0.48 -3.03 -6.92
CA ALA A 138 0.28 -4.18 -7.39
C ALA A 138 0.77 -5.10 -6.25
N PHE A 139 1.20 -4.52 -5.11
CA PHE A 139 1.89 -5.29 -4.07
C PHE A 139 1.09 -5.45 -2.76
N ALA A 140 0.06 -4.62 -2.53
CA ALA A 140 -0.69 -4.61 -1.27
C ALA A 140 -2.20 -4.32 -1.45
N PRO A 141 -2.91 -5.11 -2.28
CA PRO A 141 -4.30 -4.84 -2.67
C PRO A 141 -5.33 -4.95 -1.54
N SER A 142 -4.97 -5.48 -0.36
CA SER A 142 -5.95 -5.74 0.70
C SER A 142 -5.95 -4.72 1.84
N ILE A 143 -4.77 -4.23 2.26
CA ILE A 143 -4.64 -3.41 3.48
C ILE A 143 -4.40 -1.93 3.17
N LEU A 144 -3.84 -1.63 1.99
CA LEU A 144 -3.43 -0.26 1.64
C LEU A 144 -4.38 0.42 0.65
N THR A 145 -5.52 -0.19 0.31
CA THR A 145 -6.54 0.44 -0.56
C THR A 145 -7.05 1.74 0.03
N LEU A 146 -7.19 1.85 1.35
CA LEU A 146 -7.58 3.10 2.01
C LEU A 146 -6.58 4.23 1.75
N ILE A 147 -5.29 3.92 1.59
CA ILE A 147 -4.25 4.90 1.26
C ILE A 147 -4.43 5.44 -0.16
N THR A 148 -4.92 4.63 -1.11
CA THR A 148 -5.13 5.12 -2.48
C THR A 148 -6.22 6.19 -2.53
N PHE A 149 -7.31 6.03 -1.77
CA PHE A 149 -8.34 7.06 -1.61
C PHE A 149 -7.77 8.34 -0.99
N ILE A 150 -6.95 8.22 0.06
CA ILE A 150 -6.29 9.38 0.69
C ILE A 150 -5.39 10.11 -0.31
N LEU A 151 -4.60 9.37 -1.10
CA LEU A 151 -3.73 9.96 -2.12
C LEU A 151 -4.52 10.71 -3.20
N LEU A 152 -5.67 10.18 -3.64
CA LEU A 152 -6.53 10.85 -4.60
C LEU A 152 -7.20 12.12 -4.00
N ILE A 153 -7.64 12.07 -2.74
CA ILE A 153 -8.16 13.24 -2.02
C ILE A 153 -7.07 14.31 -1.90
N ALA A 154 -5.86 13.90 -1.48
CA ALA A 154 -4.72 14.79 -1.35
C ALA A 154 -4.36 15.43 -2.69
N LEU A 155 -4.36 14.66 -3.78
CA LEU A 155 -4.12 15.18 -5.12
C LEU A 155 -5.16 16.24 -5.50
N GLY A 156 -6.46 15.98 -5.29
CA GLY A 156 -7.52 16.97 -5.51
C GLY A 156 -7.35 18.24 -4.68
N TYR A 157 -6.91 18.09 -3.43
CA TYR A 157 -6.66 19.19 -2.49
C TYR A 157 -5.49 20.11 -2.89
N THR A 158 -4.52 19.61 -3.66
CA THR A 158 -3.37 20.42 -4.10
C THR A 158 -3.75 21.56 -5.04
N PHE A 159 -4.91 21.49 -5.70
CA PHE A 159 -5.35 22.47 -6.69
C PHE A 159 -6.35 23.47 -6.09
N ASN A 160 -6.13 24.76 -6.35
CA ASN A 160 -7.05 25.82 -5.91
C ASN A 160 -8.40 25.76 -6.64
N ASN A 161 -8.40 25.29 -7.90
CA ASN A 161 -9.61 25.09 -8.67
C ASN A 161 -10.08 23.64 -8.52
N GLN A 162 -11.26 23.46 -7.92
CA GLN A 162 -11.89 22.17 -7.67
C GLN A 162 -12.07 21.34 -8.95
N ILE A 163 -12.39 21.98 -10.09
CA ILE A 163 -12.58 21.30 -11.38
C ILE A 163 -11.24 20.74 -11.87
N ILE A 164 -10.16 21.53 -11.77
CA ILE A 164 -8.82 21.10 -12.18
C ILE A 164 -8.32 19.95 -11.30
N GLY A 165 -8.51 20.05 -9.97
CA GLY A 165 -8.14 18.99 -9.04
C GLY A 165 -8.89 17.69 -9.29
N THR A 166 -10.19 17.78 -9.59
CA THR A 166 -11.03 16.61 -9.92
C THR A 166 -10.58 15.95 -11.21
N LYS A 167 -10.31 16.72 -12.28
CA LYS A 167 -9.79 16.18 -13.55
C LYS A 167 -8.47 15.43 -13.35
N ASN A 168 -7.54 16.01 -12.59
CA ASN A 168 -6.25 15.40 -12.30
C ASN A 168 -6.38 14.10 -11.48
N ALA A 169 -7.31 14.07 -10.52
CA ALA A 169 -7.58 12.88 -9.73
C ALA A 169 -8.27 11.77 -10.54
N ILE A 170 -9.19 12.10 -11.47
CA ILE A 170 -9.80 11.14 -12.40
C ILE A 170 -8.72 10.45 -13.23
N ILE A 171 -7.84 11.23 -13.85
CA ILE A 171 -6.76 10.72 -14.71
C ILE A 171 -5.80 9.87 -13.88
N ALA A 172 -5.41 10.36 -12.70
CA ALA A 172 -4.56 9.60 -11.80
C ALA A 172 -5.19 8.26 -11.41
N GLY A 173 -6.46 8.26 -11.01
CA GLY A 173 -7.20 7.05 -10.65
C GLY A 173 -7.31 6.06 -11.81
N ALA A 174 -7.71 6.52 -13.00
CA ALA A 174 -7.85 5.68 -14.19
C ALA A 174 -6.53 5.01 -14.56
N ILE A 175 -5.44 5.79 -14.68
CA ILE A 175 -4.12 5.26 -15.07
C ILE A 175 -3.58 4.31 -14.00
N SER A 176 -3.73 4.64 -12.71
CA SER A 176 -3.17 3.81 -11.64
C SER A 176 -3.85 2.45 -11.53
N PHE A 177 -5.18 2.40 -11.67
CA PHE A 177 -5.93 1.15 -11.64
C PHE A 177 -5.71 0.31 -12.89
N LEU A 178 -5.55 0.95 -14.06
CA LEU A 178 -5.16 0.28 -15.29
C LEU A 178 -3.78 -0.38 -15.14
N LEU A 179 -2.78 0.38 -14.71
CA LEU A 179 -1.42 -0.14 -14.49
C LEU A 179 -1.40 -1.20 -13.39
N GLY A 180 -2.11 -0.98 -12.28
CA GLY A 180 -2.24 -1.94 -11.19
C GLY A 180 -2.82 -3.27 -11.67
N SER A 181 -3.87 -3.22 -12.49
CA SER A 181 -4.50 -4.43 -13.09
C SER A 181 -3.58 -5.15 -14.07
N LEU A 182 -2.72 -4.44 -14.80
CA LEU A 182 -1.71 -5.03 -15.67
C LEU A 182 -0.64 -5.76 -14.84
N PHE A 183 -0.17 -5.14 -13.76
CA PHE A 183 0.83 -5.75 -12.87
C PHE A 183 0.28 -6.94 -12.07
N SER A 184 -1.00 -6.94 -11.72
CA SER A 184 -1.65 -8.08 -11.04
C SER A 184 -1.98 -9.26 -11.96
N GLY A 185 -1.75 -9.13 -13.28
CA GLY A 185 -2.10 -10.15 -14.27
C GLY A 185 -3.61 -10.32 -14.50
N SER A 186 -4.43 -9.37 -14.05
CA SER A 186 -5.89 -9.44 -14.11
C SER A 186 -6.44 -8.87 -15.43
N PHE A 187 -6.03 -9.43 -16.57
CA PHE A 187 -6.31 -8.86 -17.90
C PHE A 187 -7.80 -8.70 -18.23
N LEU A 188 -8.64 -9.65 -17.79
CA LEU A 188 -10.10 -9.59 -18.00
C LEU A 188 -10.78 -8.47 -17.21
N LEU A 189 -10.10 -7.93 -16.19
CA LEU A 189 -10.64 -6.90 -15.30
C LEU A 189 -10.06 -5.51 -15.58
N ILE A 190 -9.29 -5.33 -16.66
CA ILE A 190 -8.68 -4.02 -16.99
C ILE A 190 -9.74 -2.95 -17.17
N ILE A 191 -10.78 -3.22 -17.97
CA ILE A 191 -11.87 -2.26 -18.21
C ILE A 191 -12.62 -1.92 -16.92
N PRO A 192 -13.16 -2.89 -16.15
CA PRO A 192 -13.90 -2.56 -14.93
C PRO A 192 -13.02 -1.91 -13.86
N PHE A 193 -11.74 -2.29 -13.72
CA PHE A 193 -10.85 -1.62 -12.77
C PHE A 193 -10.47 -0.21 -13.20
N THR A 194 -10.26 0.05 -14.49
CA THR A 194 -9.99 1.40 -14.99
C THR A 194 -11.19 2.33 -14.74
N LEU A 195 -12.41 1.84 -15.00
CA LEU A 195 -13.64 2.57 -14.69
C LEU A 195 -13.79 2.83 -13.19
N LEU A 196 -13.53 1.82 -12.35
CA LEU A 196 -13.54 1.97 -10.90
C LEU A 196 -12.52 3.03 -10.44
N GLY A 197 -11.32 3.01 -11.01
CA GLY A 197 -10.28 4.01 -10.76
C GLY A 197 -10.72 5.42 -11.15
N ALA A 198 -11.36 5.59 -12.31
CA ALA A 198 -11.89 6.88 -12.76
C ALA A 198 -12.99 7.41 -11.82
N VAL A 199 -13.94 6.57 -11.43
CA VAL A 199 -15.01 6.93 -10.49
C VAL A 199 -14.45 7.32 -9.13
N ASN A 200 -13.52 6.52 -8.59
CA ASN A 200 -12.84 6.83 -7.33
C ASN A 200 -12.06 8.14 -7.42
N GLY A 201 -11.38 8.38 -8.54
CA GLY A 201 -10.68 9.62 -8.83
C GLY A 201 -11.61 10.84 -8.87
N ALA A 202 -12.79 10.71 -9.48
CA ALA A 202 -13.80 11.77 -9.53
C ALA A 202 -14.30 12.12 -8.12
N VAL A 203 -14.74 11.13 -7.36
CA VAL A 203 -15.28 11.32 -6.01
C VAL A 203 -14.22 11.90 -5.07
N CYS A 204 -13.04 11.28 -5.02
CA CYS A 204 -11.95 11.72 -4.15
C CYS A 204 -11.41 13.10 -4.53
N GLY A 205 -11.22 13.35 -5.82
CA GLY A 205 -10.77 14.64 -6.33
C GLY A 205 -11.74 15.78 -6.00
N TRP A 206 -13.03 15.51 -6.13
CA TRP A 206 -14.09 16.47 -5.80
C TRP A 206 -14.12 16.78 -4.30
N ILE A 207 -14.01 15.75 -3.44
CA ILE A 207 -13.89 15.90 -1.98
C ILE A 207 -12.64 16.72 -1.63
N GLY A 208 -11.49 16.39 -2.19
CA GLY A 208 -10.23 17.10 -1.96
C GLY A 208 -10.33 18.58 -2.35
N GLY A 209 -10.87 18.87 -3.53
CA GLY A 209 -11.09 20.24 -3.99
C GLY A 209 -12.11 21.01 -3.14
N TYR A 210 -13.17 20.34 -2.67
CA TYR A 210 -14.15 20.94 -1.75
C TYR A 210 -13.51 21.33 -0.41
N LEU A 211 -12.72 20.43 0.18
CA LEU A 211 -12.00 20.69 1.43
C LEU A 211 -11.01 21.86 1.27
N LYS A 212 -10.33 21.94 0.13
CA LYS A 212 -9.42 23.06 -0.19
C LYS A 212 -10.15 24.39 -0.26
N ARG A 213 -11.31 24.42 -0.93
CA ARG A 213 -12.15 25.62 -1.07
C ARG A 213 -12.64 26.09 0.30
N LYS A 214 -13.17 25.19 1.13
CA LYS A 214 -13.68 25.51 2.47
C LYS A 214 -12.62 26.08 3.40
N ARG A 215 -11.36 25.62 3.29
CA ARG A 215 -10.24 26.14 4.10
C ARG A 215 -9.78 27.54 3.69
N ASN A 216 -9.99 27.91 2.42
CA ASN A 216 -9.57 29.20 1.88
C ASN A 216 -10.66 30.28 2.01
N GLN A 217 -11.84 29.94 2.54
CA GLN A 217 -12.92 30.85 2.93
C GLN A 217 -12.79 31.18 4.41
#